data_AF-S7Q5D4-F1
#
_entry.id   AF-S7Q5D4-F1
#
_cell.length_a   1.000
_cell.length_b   1.000
_cell.length_c   1.000
_cell.angle_alpha   90.00
_cell.angle_beta   90.00
_cell.angle_gamma   90.00
#
_symmetry.space_group_name_H-M   'P 1'
#
loop_
_entity.id
_entity.type
_entity.pdbx_description
1 polymer ?
#
loop_
_entity_poly.entity_id
_entity_poly.type
_entity_poly.pdbx_seq_one_letter_code
_entity_poly.pdbx_strand_id
1 'polypeptide(L)' 'MGVSYFPAEAVIVPKSWMRALVGNVVFEADHESGGHFAAYERPEELVGDLRKMFGRGGPAFGVVPGLTGYAS' A
#
# COMPACT_ATOMS: atom_id res chain seq x y z
N MET A 1 -0.35 -7.84 -4.95
CA MET A 1 -0.86 -6.45 -5.05
C MET A 1 -0.95 -5.83 -3.67
N GLY A 2 -0.72 -4.53 -3.52
CA GLY A 2 -0.93 -3.79 -2.27
C GLY A 2 -1.88 -2.62 -2.49
N VAL A 3 -2.67 -2.27 -1.48
CA VAL A 3 -3.67 -1.20 -1.54
C VAL A 3 -3.53 -0.28 -0.32
N SER A 4 -3.61 1.02 -0.54
CA SER A 4 -3.54 2.04 0.51
C SER A 4 -4.80 2.91 0.41
N TYR A 5 -5.61 2.95 1.47
CA TYR A 5 -6.93 3.58 1.47
C TYR A 5 -6.86 4.94 2.14
N PHE A 6 -7.07 5.99 1.33
CA PHE A 6 -7.17 7.38 1.77
C PHE A 6 -8.64 7.84 1.70
N PRO A 7 -9.18 8.48 2.76
CA PRO A 7 -10.63 8.70 2.91
C PRO A 7 -11.23 9.73 1.95
N ALA A 8 -10.41 10.61 1.34
CA ALA A 8 -10.86 11.59 0.35
C ALA A 8 -10.50 11.20 -1.11
N GLU A 9 -10.19 9.91 -1.36
CA GLU A 9 -10.07 9.38 -2.72
C GLU A 9 -11.42 9.48 -3.46
N ALA A 10 -11.39 9.74 -4.76
CA ALA A 10 -12.59 9.92 -5.59
C ALA A 10 -13.48 8.68 -5.61
N VAL A 11 -12.87 7.49 -5.56
CA VAL A 11 -13.57 6.21 -5.49
C VAL A 11 -12.87 5.28 -4.50
N ILE A 12 -13.53 5.00 -3.38
CA ILE A 12 -13.07 4.03 -2.39
C ILE A 12 -13.79 2.70 -2.62
N VAL A 13 -13.09 1.74 -3.21
CA VAL A 13 -13.63 0.39 -3.45
C VAL A 13 -13.63 -0.40 -2.14
N PRO A 14 -14.69 -1.14 -1.78
CA PRO A 14 -14.68 -1.97 -0.58
C PRO A 14 -13.54 -2.99 -0.59
N LYS A 15 -12.89 -3.21 0.56
CA LYS A 15 -11.77 -4.17 0.70
C LYS A 15 -12.11 -5.58 0.25
N SER A 16 -13.33 -6.02 0.55
CA SER A 16 -13.82 -7.33 0.11
C SER A 16 -13.81 -7.46 -1.41
N TRP A 17 -14.12 -6.39 -2.13
CA TRP A 17 -14.10 -6.37 -3.59
C TRP A 17 -12.69 -6.34 -4.13
N MET A 18 -11.78 -5.58 -3.52
CA MET A 18 -10.37 -5.59 -3.91
C MET A 18 -9.76 -7.00 -3.80
N ARG A 19 -10.03 -7.71 -2.70
CA ARG A 19 -9.58 -9.10 -2.50
C ARG A 19 -10.24 -10.08 -3.48
N ALA A 20 -11.51 -9.89 -3.80
CA ALA A 20 -12.27 -10.81 -4.65
C ALA A 20 -12.02 -10.62 -6.15
N LEU A 21 -11.81 -9.38 -6.61
CA LEU A 21 -11.81 -9.03 -8.04
C LEU A 21 -10.42 -8.72 -8.59
N VAL A 22 -9.52 -8.16 -7.78
CA VAL A 22 -8.18 -7.75 -8.23
C VAL A 22 -7.14 -8.85 -8.01
N GLY A 23 -7.46 -9.85 -7.18
CA GLY A 23 -6.65 -11.05 -6.96
C GLY A 23 -5.88 -11.02 -5.64
N ASN A 24 -4.63 -11.50 -5.65
CA ASN A 24 -3.83 -11.68 -4.43
C ASN A 24 -3.37 -10.33 -3.84
N VAL A 25 -4.23 -9.73 -3.02
CA VAL A 25 -3.95 -8.56 -2.19
C VAL A 25 -3.18 -9.01 -0.96
N VAL A 26 -1.91 -8.63 -0.86
CA VAL A 26 -0.98 -9.06 0.19
C VAL A 26 -0.69 -7.96 1.22
N PHE A 27 -1.15 -6.74 0.95
CA PHE A 27 -0.97 -5.59 1.82
C PHE A 27 -2.17 -4.65 1.69
N GLU A 28 -2.71 -4.21 2.83
CA GLU A 28 -3.76 -3.20 2.92
C GLU A 28 -3.49 -2.29 4.11
N ALA A 29 -3.62 -0.98 3.91
CA ALA A 29 -3.50 0.02 4.97
C ALA A 29 -4.62 1.05 4.87
N ASP A 30 -5.17 1.48 6.00
CA ASP A 30 -6.11 2.60 6.09
C ASP A 30 -5.40 3.82 6.66
N HIS A 31 -5.78 4.99 6.16
CA HIS A 31 -5.29 6.28 6.63
C HIS A 31 -6.44 7.14 7.16
N GLU A 32 -6.12 8.02 8.11
CA GLU A 32 -7.11 8.90 8.75
C GLU A 32 -7.43 10.14 7.91
N SER A 33 -6.58 10.50 6.94
CA SER A 33 -6.71 11.72 6.11
C SER A 33 -6.00 11.58 4.76
N GLY A 34 -6.16 12.55 3.87
CA GLY A 34 -5.64 12.54 2.50
C GLY A 34 -6.62 11.97 1.48
N GLY A 35 -6.33 12.14 0.20
CA GLY A 35 -7.19 11.69 -0.90
C GLY A 35 -6.44 11.34 -2.18
N HIS A 36 -7.02 11.77 -3.30
CA HIS A 36 -6.59 11.39 -4.65
C HIS A 36 -5.11 11.67 -4.94
N PHE A 37 -4.55 12.71 -4.33
CA PHE A 37 -3.14 13.06 -4.47
C PHE A 37 -2.34 12.64 -3.24
N ALA A 38 -2.52 11.42 -2.74
CA ALA A 38 -1.86 10.89 -1.54
C ALA A 38 -0.34 11.13 -1.49
N ALA A 39 0.36 11.03 -2.63
CA ALA A 39 1.80 11.30 -2.71
C ALA A 39 2.17 12.76 -2.40
N TYR A 40 1.25 13.69 -2.61
CA TYR A 40 1.42 15.12 -2.29
C TYR A 40 0.80 15.48 -0.94
N GLU A 41 -0.37 14.91 -0.63
CA GLU A 41 -1.13 15.22 0.58
C GLU A 41 -0.56 14.54 1.83
N ARG A 42 -0.12 13.28 1.71
CA ARG A 42 0.39 12.42 2.80
C ARG A 42 1.65 11.65 2.38
N PRO A 43 2.74 12.33 1.94
CA PRO A 43 3.92 11.66 1.40
C PRO A 43 4.55 10.65 2.36
N GLU A 44 4.61 10.97 3.66
CA GLU A 44 5.21 10.10 4.67
C GLU A 44 4.40 8.81 4.89
N GLU A 45 3.07 8.90 4.88
CA GLU A 45 2.20 7.74 5.04
C GLU A 45 2.30 6.82 3.84
N LEU A 46 2.23 7.38 2.62
CA LEU A 46 2.35 6.61 1.40
C LEU A 46 3.73 5.93 1.28
N VAL A 47 4.82 6.65 1.56
CA VAL A 47 6.17 6.07 1.57
C VAL A 47 6.30 5.04 2.70
N GLY A 48 5.68 5.27 3.85
CA GLY A 48 5.63 4.33 4.96
C GLY A 48 5.01 3.00 4.56
N ASP A 49 3.90 3.03 3.82
CA ASP A 49 3.25 1.82 3.30
C ASP A 49 4.14 1.06 2.31
N LEU A 50 4.79 1.77 1.38
CA LEU A 50 5.73 1.15 0.45
C LEU A 50 6.88 0.46 1.19
N ARG A 51 7.44 1.12 2.22
CA ARG A 51 8.50 0.54 3.06
C ARG A 51 8.01 -0.67 3.86
N LYS A 52 6.81 -0.63 4.43
CA LYS A 52 6.24 -1.79 5.14
C LYS A 52 5.99 -2.96 4.20
N MET A 53 5.52 -2.70 2.98
CA MET A 53 5.19 -3.74 2.02
C MET A 53 6.44 -4.41 1.42
N PHE A 54 7.42 -3.62 0.96
CA PHE A 54 8.62 -4.11 0.27
C PHE A 54 9.85 -4.25 1.18
N GLY A 55 9.78 -3.75 2.41
CA GLY A 55 10.85 -3.82 3.39
C GLY A 55 11.13 -5.24 3.87
N ARG A 56 12.25 -5.40 4.60
CA ARG A 56 12.60 -6.69 5.22
C ARG A 56 11.48 -7.19 6.13
N GLY A 57 11.03 -8.42 5.89
CA GLY A 57 9.91 -9.02 6.62
C GLY A 57 8.52 -8.57 6.16
N GLY A 58 8.45 -7.67 5.17
CA GLY A 58 7.20 -7.26 4.54
C GLY A 58 6.60 -8.34 3.64
N PRO A 59 5.29 -8.28 3.35
CA PRO A 59 4.58 -9.28 2.55
C PRO A 59 5.05 -9.36 1.09
N ALA A 60 5.72 -8.33 0.58
CA ALA A 60 6.34 -8.31 -0.75
C ALA A 60 7.88 -8.25 -0.66
N PHE A 61 8.46 -8.74 0.44
CA PHE A 61 9.90 -8.86 0.57
C PHE A 61 10.48 -9.83 -0.47
N GLY A 62 11.60 -9.46 -1.10
CA GLY A 62 12.33 -10.33 -2.03
C GLY A 62 11.67 -10.53 -3.40
N VAL A 63 10.60 -9.80 -3.71
CA VAL A 63 9.92 -9.91 -5.01
C VAL A 63 10.76 -9.39 -6.17
N VAL A 64 11.74 -8.53 -5.89
CA VAL A 64 12.70 -8.03 -6.89
C VAL A 64 13.97 -8.89 -6.85
N PRO A 65 14.31 -9.61 -7.93
CA PRO A 65 15.48 -10.48 -7.95
C PRO A 65 16.76 -9.75 -7.58
N GLY A 66 17.54 -10.34 -6.67
CA GLY A 66 18.82 -9.78 -6.22
C GLY A 66 18.72 -8.60 -5.23
N LEU A 67 17.52 -8.12 -4.91
CA LEU A 67 17.33 -7.06 -3.91
C LEU A 67 16.75 -7.60 -2.61
N THR A 68 17.19 -7.03 -1.49
CA THR A 68 16.80 -7.46 -0.14
C THR A 68 15.91 -6.43 0.57
N GLY A 69 14.99 -5.84 -0.19
CA GLY A 69 13.99 -4.89 0.31
C GLY A 69 14.56 -3.56 0.84
N TYR A 70 13.68 -2.65 1.24
CA TYR A 70 14.07 -1.42 1.93
C TYR A 70 14.51 -1.71 3.38
N ALA A 71 15.49 -0.94 3.87
CA ALA A 71 15.82 -0.89 5.30
C ALA A 71 14.63 -0.32 6.08
N SER A 72 14.32 -0.94 7.21
CA SER A 72 13.26 -0.56 8.15
C SER A 72 13.52 0.80 8.78
#